data_AF-A0A0H2KKQ2-F1
#
_entry.id   AF-A0A0H2KKQ2-F1
#
_cell.length_a   1.000
_cell.length_b   1.000
_cell.length_c   1.000
_cell.angle_alpha   90.00
_cell.angle_beta   90.00
_cell.angle_gamma   90.00
#
_symmetry.space_group_name_H-M   'P 1'
#
loop_
_entity.id
_entity.type
_entity.pdbx_description
1 polymer ?
#
loop_
_entity_poly.entity_id
_entity_poly.type
_entity_poly.pdbx_seq_one_letter_code
_entity_poly.pdbx_strand_id
1 'polypeptide(L)'
;MSAGGADRYERSARFWLRAYPPRWRRLHGEEALAVLLDLAPAPDDTGAPHGIGAREAWGLVRAGWGLRWREHPPLGRWLLYRLFDARLPARYWWWVADDIHGALYPWRVTMTGLATALAIFYGWPVLAQVLFSDDVTRPDLWLILLWCGTFLGGGLLFRRSHVARAWRKHVLDGNIPVDTPTDPPRAAGA
;
A
#
# COMPACT_ATOMS: atom_id res chain seq x y z
N MET A 1 -4.98 1.08 40.47
CA MET A 1 -5.10 0.03 39.44
C MET A 1 -5.30 0.67 38.05
N SER A 2 -4.35 1.49 37.59
CA SER A 2 -4.50 2.39 36.43
C SER A 2 -3.68 2.00 35.18
N ALA A 3 -2.89 0.93 35.23
CA ALA A 3 -2.02 0.52 34.11
C ALA A 3 -2.81 -0.01 32.89
N GLY A 4 -3.91 -0.74 33.10
CA GLY A 4 -4.64 -1.39 32.00
C GLY A 4 -5.35 -0.45 31.01
N GLY A 5 -5.66 0.79 31.43
CA GLY A 5 -6.27 1.82 30.57
C GLY A 5 -5.25 2.48 29.64
N ALA A 6 -4.10 2.87 30.19
CA ALA A 6 -2.97 3.40 29.43
C ALA A 6 -2.49 2.39 28.37
N ASP A 7 -2.38 1.11 28.73
CA ASP A 7 -2.00 0.03 27.80
C ASP A 7 -3.00 -0.18 26.66
N ARG A 8 -4.30 0.12 26.87
CA ARG A 8 -5.32 0.02 25.82
C ARG A 8 -5.27 1.21 24.87
N TYR A 9 -5.12 2.42 25.41
CA TYR A 9 -4.97 3.64 24.63
C TYR A 9 -3.71 3.59 23.75
N GLU A 10 -2.56 3.20 24.32
CA GLU A 10 -1.30 3.04 23.59
C GLU A 10 -1.41 2.04 22.44
N ARG A 11 -2.05 0.88 22.67
CA ARG A 11 -2.30 -0.12 21.61
C ARG A 11 -3.19 0.44 20.51
N SER A 12 -4.21 1.21 20.85
CA SER A 12 -5.09 1.88 19.89
C SER A 12 -4.34 2.94 19.09
N ALA A 13 -3.53 3.78 19.76
CA ALA A 13 -2.67 4.79 19.13
C ALA A 13 -1.70 4.16 18.13
N ARG A 14 -0.96 3.13 18.53
CA ARG A 14 -0.07 2.39 17.64
C ARG A 14 -0.80 1.77 16.46
N PHE A 15 -2.04 1.31 16.66
CA PHE A 15 -2.86 0.77 15.58
C PHE A 15 -3.22 1.85 14.56
N TRP A 16 -3.74 3.00 15.00
CA TRP A 16 -4.14 4.08 14.11
C TRP A 16 -2.96 4.77 13.43
N LEU A 17 -1.80 4.85 14.09
CA LEU A 17 -0.56 5.35 13.48
C LEU A 17 -0.11 4.50 12.28
N ARG A 18 -0.57 3.25 12.12
CA ARG A 18 -0.33 2.45 10.90
C ARG A 18 -0.94 3.07 9.64
N ALA A 19 -1.87 4.01 9.77
CA ALA A 19 -2.41 4.78 8.65
C ALA A 19 -1.37 5.70 8.00
N TYR A 20 -0.32 6.08 8.73
CA TYR A 20 0.77 6.91 8.20
C TYR A 20 1.73 6.09 7.32
N PRO A 21 2.45 6.73 6.38
CA PRO A 21 3.48 6.08 5.58
C PRO A 21 4.56 5.40 6.46
N PRO A 22 5.07 4.22 6.07
CA PRO A 22 6.10 3.51 6.84
C PRO A 22 7.33 4.35 7.19
N ARG A 23 7.86 5.15 6.24
CA ARG A 23 9.01 6.03 6.51
C ARG A 23 8.73 7.09 7.56
N TRP A 24 7.54 7.72 7.50
CA TRP A 24 7.15 8.75 8.47
C TRP A 24 7.04 8.15 9.87
N ARG A 25 6.45 6.96 9.98
CA ARG A 25 6.35 6.24 11.26
C ARG A 25 7.70 5.84 11.84
N ARG A 26 8.71 5.56 11.01
CA ARG A 26 10.06 5.24 11.49
C ARG A 26 10.77 6.47 12.07
N LEU A 27 10.49 7.65 11.53
CA LEU A 27 11.14 8.90 11.95
C LEU A 27 10.39 9.58 13.11
N HIS A 28 9.06 9.63 13.05
CA HIS A 28 8.22 10.42 13.96
C HIS A 28 7.19 9.57 14.73
N GLY A 29 7.19 8.25 14.57
CA GLY A 29 6.15 7.40 15.16
C GLY A 29 6.16 7.38 16.68
N GLU A 30 7.34 7.36 17.30
CA GLU A 30 7.49 7.40 18.76
C GLU A 30 7.16 8.79 19.31
N GLU A 31 7.62 9.86 18.64
CA GLU A 31 7.27 11.24 19.00
C GLU A 31 5.75 11.47 18.95
N ALA A 32 5.10 11.03 17.88
CA ALA A 32 3.66 11.14 17.73
C ALA A 32 2.90 10.27 18.74
N LEU A 33 3.44 9.10 19.09
CA LEU A 33 2.86 8.26 20.15
C LEU A 33 2.96 8.95 21.51
N ALA A 34 4.11 9.55 21.84
CA ALA A 34 4.31 10.29 23.08
C ALA A 34 3.31 11.46 23.18
N VAL A 35 3.16 12.26 22.12
CA VAL A 35 2.18 13.36 22.07
C VAL A 35 0.75 12.84 22.25
N LEU A 36 0.39 11.70 21.65
CA LEU A 36 -0.94 11.11 21.84
C LEU A 36 -1.17 10.63 23.28
N LEU A 37 -0.12 10.09 23.93
CA LEU A 37 -0.20 9.67 25.33
C LEU A 37 -0.32 10.86 26.28
N ASP A 38 0.37 11.97 25.99
CA ASP A 38 0.25 13.23 26.75
C ASP A 38 -1.14 13.87 26.60
N LEU A 39 -1.80 13.66 25.45
CA LEU A 39 -3.16 14.13 25.18
C LEU A 39 -4.24 13.13 25.65
N ALA A 40 -3.87 12.00 26.25
CA ALA A 40 -4.83 11.00 26.68
C ALA A 40 -5.81 11.61 27.70
N PRO A 41 -7.14 11.47 27.52
CA PRO A 41 -8.11 11.98 28.48
C PRO A 41 -7.86 11.40 29.87
N ALA A 42 -7.98 12.24 30.90
CA ALA A 42 -7.91 11.79 32.29
C ALA A 42 -8.97 10.69 32.52
N PRO A 43 -8.66 9.65 33.32
CA PRO A 43 -9.62 8.58 33.59
C PRO A 43 -10.86 9.17 34.28
N ASP A 44 -12.01 9.10 33.61
CA ASP A 44 -13.29 9.44 34.21
C ASP A 44 -13.59 8.52 35.41
N ASP A 45 -14.36 9.03 36.38
CA ASP A 45 -14.80 8.33 37.60
C ASP A 45 -15.52 7.00 37.35
N THR A 46 -15.90 6.70 36.10
CA THR A 46 -16.51 5.43 35.67
C THR A 46 -15.51 4.28 35.49
N GLY A 47 -14.19 4.53 35.58
CA GLY A 47 -13.17 3.48 35.58
C GLY A 47 -13.05 2.68 34.28
N ALA A 48 -13.78 3.07 33.21
CA ALA A 48 -13.74 2.38 31.94
C ALA A 48 -12.45 2.78 31.17
N PRO A 49 -11.63 1.81 30.71
CA PRO A 49 -10.46 2.10 29.91
C PRO A 49 -10.87 2.60 28.52
N HIS A 50 -10.70 3.90 28.26
CA HIS A 50 -11.06 4.51 26.98
C HIS A 50 -9.92 4.31 25.96
N GLY A 51 -10.26 3.74 24.79
CA GLY A 51 -9.38 3.81 23.62
C GLY A 51 -9.50 5.16 22.92
N ILE A 52 -8.67 5.42 21.91
CA ILE A 52 -8.79 6.61 21.06
C ILE A 52 -10.23 6.74 20.53
N GLY A 53 -10.81 7.93 20.68
CA GLY A 53 -12.17 8.20 20.22
C GLY A 53 -12.29 8.10 18.70
N ALA A 54 -13.45 7.70 18.19
CA ALA A 54 -13.66 7.52 16.75
C ALA A 54 -13.34 8.79 15.92
N ARG A 55 -13.60 9.98 16.49
CA ARG A 55 -13.30 11.28 15.85
C ARG A 55 -11.80 11.55 15.76
N GLU A 56 -11.04 11.23 16.81
CA GLU A 56 -9.58 11.37 16.85
C GLU A 56 -8.92 10.36 15.91
N ALA A 57 -9.39 9.11 15.94
CA ALA A 57 -8.97 8.07 15.00
C ALA A 57 -9.20 8.51 13.55
N TRP A 58 -10.37 9.08 13.25
CA TRP A 58 -10.65 9.62 11.91
C TRP A 58 -9.73 10.79 11.55
N GLY A 59 -9.44 11.69 12.49
CA GLY A 59 -8.46 12.77 12.31
C GLY A 59 -7.07 12.25 11.95
N LEU A 60 -6.59 11.23 12.67
CA LEU A 60 -5.31 10.56 12.42
C LEU A 60 -5.28 9.88 11.06
N VAL A 61 -6.35 9.17 10.69
CA VAL A 61 -6.48 8.51 9.38
C VAL A 61 -6.48 9.55 8.26
N ARG A 62 -7.24 10.63 8.40
CA ARG A 62 -7.30 11.72 7.41
C ARG A 62 -5.95 12.40 7.25
N ALA A 63 -5.23 12.65 8.34
CA ALA A 63 -3.90 13.23 8.31
C ALA A 63 -2.87 12.30 7.65
N GLY A 64 -2.87 11.02 8.01
CA GLY A 64 -2.02 10.01 7.37
C GLY A 64 -2.32 9.85 5.87
N TRP A 65 -3.59 9.89 5.48
CA TRP A 65 -4.00 9.87 4.08
C TRP A 65 -3.58 11.14 3.34
N GLY A 66 -3.73 12.31 3.96
CA GLY A 66 -3.26 13.58 3.41
C GLY A 66 -1.77 13.56 3.11
N LEU A 67 -0.96 12.94 3.98
CA LEU A 67 0.48 12.79 3.75
C LEU A 67 0.79 11.88 2.54
N ARG A 68 0.04 10.79 2.37
CA ARG A 68 0.14 9.92 1.17
C ARG A 68 -0.29 10.63 -0.11
N TRP A 69 -1.28 11.50 -0.03
CA TRP A 69 -1.82 12.22 -1.19
C TRP A 69 -0.85 13.28 -1.71
N ARG A 70 -0.12 13.97 -0.83
CA ARG A 70 0.86 15.01 -1.20
C ARG A 70 2.00 14.48 -2.08
N GLU A 71 2.36 13.22 -1.90
CA GLU A 71 3.44 12.56 -2.67
C GLU A 71 2.93 11.62 -3.75
N HIS A 72 1.62 11.65 -4.02
CA HIS A 72 0.99 10.73 -4.94
C HIS A 72 1.41 11.02 -6.39
N PRO A 73 1.80 10.00 -7.18
CA PRO A 73 2.08 10.17 -8.60
C PRO A 73 0.79 10.52 -9.37
N PRO A 74 0.87 11.28 -10.47
CA PRO A 74 -0.31 11.63 -11.27
C PRO A 74 -1.08 10.39 -11.69
N LEU A 75 -2.42 10.47 -11.68
CA LEU A 75 -3.33 9.34 -11.79
C LEU A 75 -3.02 8.36 -12.92
N GLY A 76 -2.64 8.86 -14.11
CA GLY A 76 -2.28 7.99 -15.24
C GLY A 76 -1.04 7.12 -14.97
N ARG A 77 0.00 7.69 -14.37
CA ARG A 77 1.21 6.94 -14.00
C ARG A 77 0.95 5.99 -12.84
N TRP A 78 0.12 6.43 -11.90
CA TRP A 78 -0.37 5.57 -10.83
C TRP A 78 -1.12 4.35 -11.39
N LEU A 79 -1.99 4.55 -12.37
CA LEU A 79 -2.75 3.47 -13.01
C LEU A 79 -1.84 2.51 -13.78
N LEU A 80 -0.87 3.04 -14.54
CA LEU A 80 0.12 2.23 -15.26
C LEU A 80 0.94 1.36 -14.30
N TYR A 81 1.38 1.92 -13.19
CA TYR A 81 2.06 1.16 -12.14
C TYR A 81 1.14 0.09 -11.53
N ARG A 82 -0.12 0.43 -11.28
CA ARG A 82 -1.08 -0.44 -10.62
C ARG A 82 -1.53 -1.62 -11.50
N LEU A 83 -1.82 -1.39 -12.78
CA LEU A 83 -2.35 -2.40 -13.69
C LEU A 83 -1.25 -3.16 -14.46
N PHE A 84 -0.22 -2.46 -14.91
CA PHE A 84 0.82 -3.03 -15.78
C PHE A 84 2.16 -3.23 -15.07
N ASP A 85 2.24 -2.97 -13.75
CA ASP A 85 3.49 -2.99 -12.98
C ASP A 85 4.58 -2.14 -13.68
N ALA A 86 4.15 -1.06 -14.33
CA ALA A 86 5.02 -0.16 -15.08
C ALA A 86 5.90 0.64 -14.12
N ARG A 87 7.14 0.89 -14.52
CA ARG A 87 8.09 1.64 -13.70
C ARG A 87 7.66 3.11 -13.58
N LEU A 88 7.68 3.63 -12.36
CA LEU A 88 7.46 5.04 -12.08
C LEU A 88 8.79 5.82 -12.16
N PRO A 89 8.78 7.09 -12.59
CA PRO A 89 9.99 7.92 -12.59
C PRO A 89 10.57 8.12 -11.19
N ALA A 90 11.89 8.29 -11.11
CA ALA A 90 12.67 8.35 -9.85
C ALA A 90 12.11 9.31 -8.80
N ARG A 91 11.49 10.43 -9.20
CA ARG A 91 10.86 11.39 -8.28
C ARG A 91 9.74 10.81 -7.40
N TYR A 92 9.11 9.71 -7.82
CA TYR A 92 8.05 9.02 -7.05
C TYR A 92 8.55 7.74 -6.36
N TRP A 93 9.86 7.53 -6.34
CA TRP A 93 10.46 6.32 -5.82
C TRP A 93 10.14 6.08 -4.34
N TRP A 94 10.18 7.12 -3.52
CA TRP A 94 9.82 7.04 -2.10
C TRP A 94 8.36 6.63 -1.89
N TRP A 95 7.45 7.08 -2.77
CA TRP A 95 6.06 6.66 -2.76
C TRP A 95 5.93 5.16 -3.09
N VAL A 96 6.69 4.68 -4.09
CA VAL A 96 6.72 3.24 -4.46
C VAL A 96 7.33 2.40 -3.34
N ALA A 97 8.38 2.88 -2.68
CA ALA A 97 9.02 2.20 -1.56
C ALA A 97 8.05 2.03 -0.37
N ASP A 98 7.31 3.08 -0.04
CA ASP A 98 6.26 3.05 0.99
C ASP A 98 5.10 2.12 0.61
N ASP A 99 4.69 2.11 -0.65
CA ASP A 99 3.63 1.24 -1.16
C ASP A 99 4.04 -0.23 -1.14
N ILE A 100 5.26 -0.59 -1.56
CA ILE A 100 5.80 -1.96 -1.51
C ILE A 100 5.88 -2.50 -0.08
N HIS A 101 6.28 -1.65 0.87
CA HIS A 101 6.31 -2.01 2.30
C HIS A 101 4.94 -1.91 2.98
N GLY A 102 3.91 -1.44 2.26
CA GLY A 102 2.55 -1.37 2.74
C GLY A 102 1.96 -2.74 3.01
N ALA A 103 1.10 -2.83 4.03
CA ALA A 103 0.41 -4.08 4.39
C ALA A 103 -0.46 -4.64 3.25
N LEU A 104 -0.96 -3.76 2.38
CA LEU A 104 -1.86 -4.10 1.28
C LEU A 104 -1.13 -4.53 0.00
N TYR A 105 0.18 -4.32 -0.11
CA TYR A 105 0.95 -4.63 -1.32
C TYR A 105 0.77 -6.08 -1.83
N PRO A 106 1.00 -7.13 -1.01
CA PRO A 106 0.90 -8.51 -1.48
C PRO A 106 -0.53 -8.90 -1.86
N TRP A 107 -1.53 -8.41 -1.11
CA TRP A 107 -2.94 -8.70 -1.37
C TRP A 107 -3.33 -8.24 -2.77
N ARG A 108 -3.01 -6.98 -3.05
CA ARG A 108 -3.16 -6.33 -4.33
C ARG A 108 -2.47 -7.08 -5.48
N VAL A 109 -1.20 -7.47 -5.36
CA VAL A 109 -0.51 -8.20 -6.43
C VAL A 109 -1.20 -9.54 -6.70
N THR A 110 -1.62 -10.21 -5.64
CA THR A 110 -2.37 -11.47 -5.71
C THR A 110 -3.73 -11.29 -6.39
N MET A 111 -4.48 -10.25 -6.00
CA MET A 111 -5.78 -9.93 -6.57
C MET A 111 -5.70 -9.49 -8.02
N THR A 112 -4.70 -8.70 -8.42
CA THR A 112 -4.48 -8.35 -9.83
C THR A 112 -4.15 -9.59 -10.66
N GLY A 113 -3.33 -10.50 -10.13
CA GLY A 113 -3.05 -11.79 -10.78
C GLY A 113 -4.31 -12.65 -10.94
N LEU A 114 -5.08 -12.81 -9.86
CA LEU A 114 -6.35 -13.56 -9.86
C LEU A 114 -7.35 -12.95 -10.84
N ALA A 115 -7.54 -11.63 -10.81
CA ALA A 115 -8.45 -10.94 -11.72
C ALA A 115 -8.04 -11.11 -13.19
N THR A 116 -6.74 -11.05 -13.48
CA THR A 116 -6.22 -11.28 -14.84
C THR A 116 -6.47 -12.72 -15.27
N ALA A 117 -6.21 -13.70 -14.40
CA ALA A 117 -6.48 -15.10 -14.69
C ALA A 117 -7.99 -15.34 -14.95
N LEU A 118 -8.87 -14.79 -14.11
CA LEU A 118 -10.32 -14.89 -14.31
C LEU A 118 -10.77 -14.21 -15.61
N ALA A 119 -10.24 -13.03 -15.92
CA ALA A 119 -10.54 -12.33 -17.17
C ALA A 119 -10.11 -13.15 -18.40
N ILE A 120 -8.94 -13.80 -18.37
CA ILE A 120 -8.47 -14.65 -19.46
C ILE A 120 -9.28 -15.94 -19.53
N PHE A 121 -9.44 -16.68 -18.44
CA PHE A 121 -10.07 -18.01 -18.48
C PHE A 121 -11.60 -17.97 -18.62
N TYR A 122 -12.26 -16.89 -18.21
CA TYR A 122 -13.73 -16.78 -18.25
C TYR A 122 -14.21 -15.63 -19.14
N GLY A 123 -13.48 -14.51 -19.19
CA GLY A 123 -13.81 -13.40 -20.08
C GLY A 123 -13.51 -13.70 -21.55
N TRP A 124 -12.37 -14.35 -21.85
CA TRP A 124 -12.02 -14.69 -23.23
C TRP A 124 -13.00 -15.67 -23.89
N PRO A 125 -13.42 -16.79 -23.26
CA PRO A 125 -14.46 -17.67 -23.83
C PRO A 125 -15.74 -16.94 -24.20
N VAL A 126 -16.23 -16.06 -23.31
CA VAL A 126 -17.45 -15.28 -23.56
C VAL A 126 -17.23 -14.31 -24.72
N LEU A 127 -16.09 -13.62 -24.74
CA LEU A 127 -15.75 -12.69 -25.81
C LEU A 127 -15.58 -13.41 -27.15
N ALA A 128 -14.93 -14.57 -27.17
CA ALA A 128 -14.73 -15.38 -28.37
C ALA A 128 -16.04 -15.95 -28.91
N GLN A 129 -16.92 -16.42 -28.02
CA GLN A 129 -18.27 -16.83 -28.40
C GLN A 129 -19.04 -15.68 -29.06
N VAL A 130 -18.97 -14.46 -28.50
CA VAL A 130 -19.68 -13.29 -29.04
C VAL A 130 -19.08 -12.80 -30.35
N LEU A 131 -17.76 -12.75 -30.47
CA LEU A 131 -17.07 -12.18 -31.64
C LEU A 131 -16.91 -13.16 -32.80
N PHE A 132 -16.76 -14.46 -32.51
CA PHE A 132 -16.40 -15.49 -33.48
C PHE A 132 -17.39 -16.64 -33.56
N SER A 133 -18.44 -16.65 -32.71
CA SER A 133 -19.43 -17.74 -32.62
C SER A 133 -18.82 -19.11 -32.32
N ASP A 134 -17.66 -19.13 -31.66
CA ASP A 134 -17.01 -20.36 -31.22
C ASP A 134 -17.80 -21.00 -30.07
N ASP A 135 -18.05 -22.30 -30.16
CA ASP A 135 -18.56 -23.11 -29.05
C ASP A 135 -17.44 -23.37 -28.04
N VAL A 136 -17.14 -22.34 -27.22
CA VAL A 136 -16.15 -22.46 -26.17
C VAL A 136 -16.77 -23.14 -24.95
N THR A 137 -16.17 -24.25 -24.51
CA THR A 137 -16.55 -24.95 -23.28
C THR A 137 -16.44 -23.99 -22.09
N ARG A 138 -17.55 -23.80 -21.36
CA ARG A 138 -17.54 -23.00 -20.15
C ARG A 138 -16.66 -23.68 -19.10
N PRO A 139 -15.72 -22.98 -18.46
CA PRO A 139 -14.91 -23.59 -17.43
C PRO A 139 -15.78 -23.88 -16.21
N ASP A 140 -15.61 -25.07 -15.63
CA ASP A 140 -16.38 -25.55 -14.49
C ASP A 140 -16.12 -24.71 -13.22
N LEU A 141 -17.09 -24.61 -12.32
CA LEU A 141 -17.04 -23.75 -11.13
C LEU A 141 -15.94 -24.17 -10.15
N TRP A 142 -15.60 -25.46 -10.08
CA TRP A 142 -14.54 -25.94 -9.19
C TRP A 142 -13.16 -25.40 -9.61
N LEU A 143 -12.94 -25.10 -10.89
CA LEU A 143 -11.70 -24.45 -11.36
C LEU A 143 -11.59 -23.03 -10.79
N ILE A 144 -12.70 -22.29 -10.65
CA ILE A 144 -12.70 -20.98 -9.99
C ILE A 144 -12.21 -21.13 -8.54
N LEU A 145 -12.77 -22.10 -7.82
CA LEU A 145 -12.41 -22.35 -6.42
C LEU A 145 -10.94 -22.77 -6.29
N LEU A 146 -10.44 -23.61 -7.19
CA LEU A 146 -9.03 -24.02 -7.23
C LEU A 146 -8.11 -22.81 -7.50
N TRP A 147 -8.44 -21.95 -8.47
CA TRP A 147 -7.67 -20.74 -8.75
C TRP A 147 -7.70 -19.77 -7.58
N CYS A 148 -8.87 -19.52 -6.99
CA CYS A 148 -9.00 -18.70 -5.78
C CYS A 148 -8.12 -19.26 -4.65
N GLY A 149 -8.19 -20.56 -4.38
CA GLY A 149 -7.36 -21.20 -3.35
C GLY A 149 -5.86 -21.09 -3.64
N THR A 150 -5.45 -21.32 -4.90
CA THR A 150 -4.05 -21.25 -5.34
C THR A 150 -3.49 -19.83 -5.23
N PHE A 151 -4.25 -18.83 -5.68
CA PHE A 151 -3.84 -17.43 -5.58
C PHE A 151 -3.83 -16.96 -4.12
N LEU A 152 -4.85 -17.29 -3.32
CA LEU A 152 -4.88 -16.94 -1.89
C LEU A 152 -3.71 -17.58 -1.12
N GLY A 153 -3.47 -18.88 -1.33
CA GLY A 153 -2.36 -19.61 -0.72
C GLY A 153 -1.00 -19.08 -1.19
N GLY A 154 -0.85 -18.87 -2.50
CA GLY A 154 0.36 -18.31 -3.10
C GLY A 154 0.66 -16.89 -2.62
N GLY A 155 -0.34 -16.02 -2.51
CA GLY A 155 -0.19 -14.66 -2.01
C GLY A 155 0.32 -14.59 -0.57
N LEU A 156 -0.07 -15.56 0.26
CA LEU A 156 0.40 -15.69 1.64
C LEU A 156 1.83 -16.27 1.70
N LEU A 157 2.09 -17.36 0.97
CA LEU A 157 3.37 -18.06 0.96
C LEU A 157 4.50 -17.25 0.30
N PHE A 158 4.20 -16.60 -0.82
CA PHE A 158 5.16 -15.84 -1.63
C PHE A 158 5.17 -14.34 -1.32
N ARG A 159 4.50 -13.90 -0.24
CA ARG A 159 4.47 -12.49 0.18
C ARG A 159 5.87 -11.85 0.20
N ARG A 160 6.84 -12.55 0.81
CA ARG A 160 8.22 -12.05 0.94
C ARG A 160 8.94 -11.97 -0.41
N SER A 161 8.75 -12.95 -1.30
CA SER A 161 9.39 -12.95 -2.62
C SER A 161 8.80 -11.90 -3.55
N HIS A 162 7.47 -11.67 -3.50
CA HIS A 162 6.83 -10.59 -4.26
C HIS A 162 7.34 -9.20 -3.87
N VAL A 163 7.50 -8.96 -2.56
CA VAL A 163 8.07 -7.70 -2.04
C VAL A 163 9.53 -7.56 -2.48
N ALA A 164 10.36 -8.60 -2.30
CA ALA A 164 11.76 -8.55 -2.68
C ALA A 164 11.97 -8.35 -4.19
N ARG A 165 11.16 -9.00 -5.04
CA ARG A 165 11.21 -8.83 -6.50
C ARG A 165 10.84 -7.42 -6.92
N ALA A 166 9.77 -6.87 -6.33
CA ALA A 166 9.32 -5.52 -6.63
C ALA A 166 10.31 -4.47 -6.16
N TRP A 167 10.90 -4.68 -4.97
CA TRP A 167 11.99 -3.86 -4.47
C TRP A 167 13.16 -3.86 -5.46
N ARG A 168 13.66 -5.03 -5.89
CA ARG A 168 14.73 -5.05 -6.90
C ARG A 168 14.34 -4.28 -8.17
N LYS A 169 13.20 -4.61 -8.77
CA LYS A 169 12.74 -4.04 -10.04
C LYS A 169 12.58 -2.51 -10.02
N HIS A 170 11.99 -1.98 -8.94
CA HIS A 170 11.58 -0.57 -8.86
C HIS A 170 12.53 0.28 -8.03
N VAL A 171 13.37 -0.34 -7.20
CA VAL A 171 14.26 0.35 -6.28
C VAL A 171 15.74 0.15 -6.59
N LEU A 172 16.20 -1.10 -6.72
CA LEU A 172 17.62 -1.33 -7.00
C LEU A 172 17.94 -1.11 -8.48
N ASP A 173 17.08 -1.58 -9.37
CA ASP A 173 17.27 -1.55 -10.82
C ASP A 173 16.66 -0.30 -11.48
N GLY A 174 16.07 0.60 -10.68
CA GLY A 174 15.18 1.70 -11.11
C GLY A 174 15.85 3.05 -11.34
N ASN A 175 17.19 3.15 -11.23
CA ASN A 175 17.99 4.38 -11.16
C ASN A 175 17.79 5.22 -9.89
N ILE A 176 18.86 5.26 -9.09
CA ILE A 176 19.19 6.34 -8.15
C ILE A 176 19.27 7.63 -8.98
N PRO A 177 18.64 8.76 -8.59
CA PRO A 177 18.94 10.03 -9.21
C PRO A 177 20.42 10.37 -8.95
N VAL A 178 21.23 10.42 -10.02
CA VAL A 178 22.46 11.22 -10.02
C VAL A 178 22.01 12.67 -9.82
N ASP A 179 22.64 13.36 -8.88
CA ASP A 179 22.36 14.74 -8.54
C ASP A 179 22.33 15.65 -9.77
N THR A 180 21.22 16.40 -9.91
CA THR A 180 21.06 17.70 -10.57
C THR A 180 21.44 17.90 -12.06
N PRO A 181 20.73 18.78 -12.79
CA PRO A 181 21.18 19.23 -14.10
C PRO A 181 22.50 19.97 -13.92
N THR A 182 23.56 19.53 -14.61
CA THR A 182 24.71 20.39 -14.87
C THR A 182 24.20 21.58 -15.67
N ASP A 183 24.06 22.74 -15.03
CA ASP A 183 24.08 24.02 -15.73
C ASP A 183 25.30 23.99 -16.66
N PRO A 184 25.16 24.26 -17.97
CA PRO A 184 26.32 24.47 -18.80
C PRO A 184 27.11 25.62 -18.18
N PRO A 185 28.46 25.56 -18.19
CA PRO A 185 29.27 26.61 -17.57
C PRO A 185 28.84 27.94 -18.17
N ARG A 186 28.35 28.86 -17.33
CA ARG A 186 28.24 30.27 -17.72
C ARG A 186 29.62 30.64 -18.22
N ALA A 187 29.72 30.89 -19.52
CA ALA A 187 30.92 31.40 -20.13
C ALA A 187 31.32 32.66 -19.37
N ALA A 188 32.36 32.55 -18.56
CA ALA A 188 33.07 33.68 -18.03
C ALA A 188 33.79 34.35 -19.21
N GLY A 189 33.50 35.63 -19.42
CA GLY A 189 34.39 36.62 -20.02
C GLY A 189 34.98 36.32 -21.40
N ALA A 190 34.46 37.02 -22.40
CA ALA A 190 35.28 37.70 -23.40
C ALA A 190 34.58 39.02 -23.77
#